data_AF-A0A060TCI2-F1
#
_entry.id   AF-A0A060TCI2-F1
#
_cell.length_a   1.000
_cell.length_b   1.000
_cell.length_c   1.000
_cell.angle_alpha   90.00
_cell.angle_beta   90.00
_cell.angle_gamma   90.00
#
_symmetry.space_group_name_H-M   'P 1'
#
loop_
_entity.id
_entity.type
_entity.pdbx_description
1 polymer ?
#
loop_
_entity_poly.entity_id
_entity_poly.type
_entity_poly.pdbx_seq_one_letter_code
_entity_poly.pdbx_strand_id
1 'polypeptide(L)'
;MDPSQVEAIKRATLQAAADEYLRLASIHSGDASEYYALISRAIACLDAICKLSTISAVTLADTSIQLAQVILRETTSYDYAIEVINRGVWQSRTAAIHDRHLHLRQLLVYVTSLQSLPAAEKALRSCLDDAAHVPNNSQILYSLSLQGISLSRQRGLSSITKYIHYLQQAPDPQMVTLGKLVESFELVSCRQFQPALSCISNIHEDSGCPMFSVMRSLCQLTCQLALAEDAKKTQLCADQLMEALSRKDVASSSNAVFRVPLSVTGGDIKIQWLGYPEACVLGYLAAAMADLYDQDNAGTKSARINKAIEGFKIAVSKIQSMRESATTVGPLPRRRALSSFFDSAQELALFYLATSYCFKSDWAKGYKALLRIQASRSLAHSGNKPWFVYLLGCFEQALGKLAQAEAKFRQIRQQTPRTNDLYIMASLNILLIGGDNSDRNILDEVSGLCKNHPSMLIRDAFLLVNLVLWDDNSLSRLNDGHQISGIAQYSSMLIARLPSIVSPQIASLIAYHCAPYFSSLEKTLGIAKTGFVVTSKLNSPLWMYMMYKLVADLQAQRGNKIPEAKIQQLKDMLHRNISNGLEQYDNIGSKLQ
;
A
#
# COMPACT_ATOMS: atom_id res chain seq x y z
N MET A 1 45.02 21.35 38.81
CA MET A 1 44.33 20.19 38.22
C MET A 1 45.28 19.52 37.26
N ASP A 2 45.33 18.19 37.30
CA ASP A 2 46.04 17.41 36.29
C ASP A 2 45.46 17.73 34.89
N PRO A 3 46.28 18.02 33.87
CA PRO A 3 45.82 18.22 32.48
C PRO A 3 44.83 17.15 32.00
N SER A 4 45.00 15.89 32.45
CA SER A 4 44.08 14.79 32.12
C SER A 4 42.66 15.01 32.68
N GLN A 5 42.54 15.59 33.88
CA GLN A 5 41.26 15.92 34.51
C GLN A 5 40.57 17.09 33.81
N VAL A 6 41.34 18.08 33.34
CA VAL A 6 40.80 19.22 32.59
C VAL A 6 40.20 18.76 31.25
N GLU A 7 40.89 17.89 30.51
CA GLU A 7 40.35 17.32 29.26
C GLU A 7 39.13 16.43 29.50
N ALA A 8 39.12 15.65 30.59
CA ALA A 8 37.98 14.80 30.95
C ALA A 8 36.71 15.63 31.25
N ILE A 9 36.84 16.73 31.99
CA ILE A 9 35.73 17.66 32.26
C ILE A 9 35.27 18.32 30.97
N LYS A 10 36.20 18.84 30.15
CA LYS A 10 35.88 19.48 28.87
C LYS A 10 35.09 18.53 27.96
N ARG A 11 35.51 17.26 27.86
CA ARG A 11 34.79 16.23 27.10
C ARG A 11 33.38 16.03 27.64
N ALA A 12 33.22 15.84 28.95
CA ALA A 12 31.91 15.62 29.56
C ALA A 12 30.96 16.80 29.32
N THR A 13 31.46 18.03 29.42
CA THR A 13 30.70 19.24 29.13
C THR A 13 30.28 19.32 27.65
N LEU A 14 31.19 19.04 26.72
CA LEU A 14 30.88 19.04 25.29
C LEU A 14 29.86 17.96 24.92
N GLN A 15 29.97 16.77 25.52
CA GLN A 15 29.03 15.67 25.29
C GLN A 15 27.63 16.04 25.81
N ALA A 16 27.54 16.55 27.03
CA ALA A 16 26.27 17.00 27.61
C ALA A 16 25.64 18.14 26.77
N ALA A 17 26.44 19.07 26.27
CA ALA A 17 25.96 20.13 25.38
C ALA A 17 25.44 19.57 24.04
N ALA A 18 26.17 18.62 23.42
CA ALA A 18 25.74 17.98 22.19
C ALA A 18 24.41 17.26 22.37
N ASP A 19 24.28 16.45 23.43
CA ASP A 19 23.06 15.70 23.73
C ASP A 19 21.89 16.64 24.03
N GLU A 20 22.12 17.76 24.74
CA GLU A 20 21.11 18.77 24.99
C GLU A 20 20.66 19.50 23.72
N TYR A 21 21.59 19.86 22.82
CA TYR A 21 21.22 20.47 21.54
C TYR A 21 20.42 19.51 20.65
N LEU A 22 20.78 18.22 20.61
CA LEU A 22 20.01 17.20 19.90
C LEU A 22 18.61 17.03 20.52
N ARG A 23 18.52 17.03 21.86
CA ARG A 23 17.24 16.96 22.57
C ARG A 23 16.37 18.17 22.27
N LEU A 24 16.92 19.39 22.35
CA LEU A 24 16.19 20.63 22.03
C LEU A 24 15.73 20.65 20.58
N ALA A 25 16.58 20.25 19.63
CA ALA A 25 16.21 20.14 18.22
C ALA A 25 15.06 19.15 17.99
N SER A 26 14.99 18.08 18.79
CA SER A 26 13.91 17.09 18.69
C SER A 26 12.56 17.57 19.24
N ILE A 27 12.54 18.62 20.07
CA ILE A 27 11.33 19.14 20.74
C ILE A 27 10.88 20.48 20.13
N HIS A 28 11.81 21.33 19.67
CA HIS A 28 11.48 22.62 19.04
C HIS A 28 10.95 22.39 17.62
N SER A 29 9.69 22.77 17.42
CA SER A 29 8.88 22.26 16.31
C SER A 29 8.53 23.27 15.21
N GLY A 30 8.83 24.57 15.38
CA GLY A 30 8.34 25.62 14.48
C GLY A 30 9.27 26.00 13.33
N ASP A 31 10.53 26.32 13.60
CA ASP A 31 11.45 26.91 12.62
C ASP A 31 12.54 25.94 12.17
N ALA A 32 12.60 25.69 10.86
CA ALA A 32 13.66 24.87 10.27
C ALA A 32 15.05 25.50 10.45
N SER A 33 15.15 26.83 10.46
CA SER A 33 16.42 27.54 10.68
C SER A 33 16.96 27.30 12.09
N GLU A 34 16.12 27.49 13.10
CA GLU A 34 16.46 27.23 14.50
C GLU A 34 16.83 25.76 14.72
N TYR A 35 16.05 24.83 14.14
CA TYR A 35 16.35 23.40 14.18
C TYR A 35 17.76 23.10 13.68
N TYR A 36 18.12 23.57 12.48
CA TYR A 36 19.43 23.29 11.90
C TYR A 36 20.57 24.05 12.61
N ALA A 37 20.29 25.19 13.24
CA ALA A 37 21.26 25.86 14.11
C ALA A 37 21.62 25.00 15.34
N LEU A 38 20.63 24.37 15.98
CA LEU A 38 20.85 23.44 17.09
C LEU A 38 21.62 22.19 16.64
N ILE A 39 21.25 21.59 15.50
CA ILE A 39 22.00 20.47 14.92
C ILE A 39 23.44 20.85 14.62
N SER A 40 23.69 22.03 14.02
CA SER A 40 25.04 22.50 13.73
C SER A 40 25.88 22.67 15.00
N ARG A 41 25.30 23.15 16.10
CA ARG A 41 25.99 23.25 17.40
C ARG A 41 26.30 21.88 17.98
N ALA A 42 25.37 20.93 17.89
CA ALA A 42 25.63 19.55 18.33
C ALA A 42 26.78 18.90 17.54
N ILE A 43 26.78 19.05 16.21
CA ILE A 43 27.86 18.58 15.33
C ILE A 43 29.20 19.20 15.75
N ALA A 44 29.25 20.51 15.99
CA ALA A 44 30.47 21.19 16.41
C ALA A 44 31.00 20.69 17.76
N CYS A 45 30.11 20.42 18.74
CA CYS A 45 30.50 19.85 20.03
C CYS A 45 31.10 18.44 19.87
N LEU A 46 30.46 17.57 19.09
CA LEU A 46 30.94 16.20 18.84
C LEU A 46 32.26 16.20 18.05
N ASP A 47 32.39 17.05 17.04
CA ASP A 47 33.64 17.22 16.29
C ASP A 47 34.79 17.73 17.18
N ALA A 48 34.50 18.66 18.10
CA ALA A 48 35.48 19.14 19.07
C ALA A 48 35.97 18.02 20.01
N ILE A 49 35.09 17.09 20.41
CA ILE A 49 35.49 15.89 21.18
C ILE A 49 36.43 15.01 20.36
N CYS A 50 36.10 14.75 19.09
CA CYS A 50 36.94 13.96 18.18
C CYS A 50 38.33 14.57 17.89
N LYS A 51 38.55 15.85 18.25
CA LYS A 51 39.80 16.60 18.06
C LYS A 51 40.62 16.76 19.35
N LEU A 52 40.17 16.22 20.50
CA LEU A 52 40.93 16.28 21.75
C LEU A 52 42.22 15.44 21.67
N SER A 53 43.31 15.97 22.23
CA SER A 53 44.64 15.36 22.20
C SER A 53 44.74 14.05 22.99
N THR A 54 43.99 13.90 24.09
CA THR A 54 44.11 12.73 24.98
C THR A 54 42.85 11.85 25.02
N ILE A 55 42.13 11.74 23.90
CA ILE A 55 40.93 10.88 23.81
C ILE A 55 41.28 9.39 23.71
N SER A 56 40.58 8.56 24.48
CA SER A 56 40.73 7.11 24.38
C SER A 56 40.17 6.58 23.05
N ALA A 57 40.72 5.47 22.55
CA ALA A 57 40.26 4.86 21.30
C ALA A 57 38.77 4.50 21.32
N VAL A 58 38.26 4.01 22.46
CA VAL A 58 36.85 3.67 22.66
C VAL A 58 35.98 4.93 22.55
N THR A 59 36.33 5.99 23.29
CA THR A 59 35.57 7.24 23.25
C THR A 59 35.60 7.86 21.85
N LEU A 60 36.75 7.88 21.17
CA LEU A 60 36.83 8.41 19.81
C LEU A 60 35.93 7.63 18.85
N ALA A 61 35.91 6.29 18.95
CA ALA A 61 35.06 5.46 18.11
C ALA A 61 33.56 5.71 18.40
N ASP A 62 33.16 5.74 19.67
CA ASP A 62 31.76 5.97 20.06
C ASP A 62 31.28 7.39 19.65
N THR A 63 32.10 8.42 19.86
CA THR A 63 31.79 9.78 19.40
C THR A 63 31.77 9.87 17.87
N SER A 64 32.65 9.17 17.16
CA SER A 64 32.64 9.13 15.70
C SER A 64 31.38 8.45 15.16
N ILE A 65 30.90 7.38 15.80
CA ILE A 65 29.63 6.74 15.48
C ILE A 65 28.47 7.73 15.66
N GLN A 66 28.40 8.41 16.82
CA GLN A 66 27.35 9.38 17.12
C GLN A 66 27.37 10.55 16.12
N LEU A 67 28.54 11.14 15.88
CA LEU A 67 28.73 12.25 14.95
C LEU A 67 28.33 11.86 13.53
N ALA A 68 28.81 10.70 13.04
CA ALA A 68 28.44 10.21 11.72
C ALA A 68 26.93 9.97 11.60
N GLN A 69 26.28 9.38 12.60
CA GLN A 69 24.83 9.19 12.60
C GLN A 69 24.06 10.50 12.55
N VAL A 70 24.51 11.55 13.25
CA VAL A 70 23.89 12.89 13.18
C VAL A 70 24.10 13.51 11.81
N ILE A 71 25.31 13.49 11.26
CA ILE A 71 25.62 14.05 9.93
C ILE A 71 24.79 13.36 8.85
N LEU A 72 24.72 12.02 8.87
CA LEU A 72 24.02 11.22 7.86
C LEU A 72 22.50 11.37 7.95
N ARG A 73 21.97 11.63 9.15
CA ARG A 73 20.54 11.85 9.35
C ARG A 73 20.12 13.26 8.95
N GLU A 74 20.91 14.27 9.31
CA GLU A 74 20.48 15.67 9.29
C GLU A 74 21.06 16.50 8.15
N THR A 75 22.10 16.00 7.46
CA THR A 75 22.85 16.79 6.46
C THR A 75 23.14 15.98 5.19
N THR A 76 23.63 16.67 4.17
CA THR A 76 24.13 16.07 2.91
C THR A 76 25.66 16.06 2.83
N SER A 77 26.36 16.30 3.96
CA SER A 77 27.83 16.39 4.01
C SER A 77 28.47 15.00 4.08
N TYR A 78 28.24 14.17 3.05
CA TYR A 78 28.64 12.76 3.03
C TYR A 78 30.15 12.57 3.08
N ASP A 79 30.93 13.43 2.42
CA ASP A 79 32.40 13.34 2.43
C ASP A 79 32.96 13.57 3.84
N TYR A 80 32.38 14.51 4.59
CA TYR A 80 32.76 14.74 5.97
C TYR A 80 32.33 13.58 6.88
N ALA A 81 31.15 12.98 6.66
CA ALA A 81 30.77 11.76 7.37
C ALA A 81 31.77 10.62 7.11
N ILE A 82 32.21 10.44 5.86
CA ILE A 82 33.21 9.43 5.49
C ILE A 82 34.56 9.70 6.19
N GLU A 83 35.00 10.95 6.27
CA GLU A 83 36.22 11.32 6.99
C GLU A 83 36.13 10.93 8.48
N VAL A 84 35.04 11.31 9.14
CA VAL A 84 34.77 10.99 10.56
C VAL A 84 34.74 9.49 10.77
N ILE A 85 34.03 8.75 9.90
CA ILE A 85 33.93 7.28 9.98
C ILE A 85 35.32 6.66 9.82
N ASN A 86 36.09 7.04 8.80
CA ASN A 86 37.42 6.47 8.55
C ASN A 86 38.40 6.72 9.69
N ARG A 87 38.35 7.90 10.32
CA ARG A 87 39.13 8.18 11.53
C ARG A 87 38.79 7.22 12.66
N GLY A 88 37.50 7.01 12.91
CA GLY A 88 37.02 6.02 13.87
C GLY A 88 37.48 4.60 13.52
N VAL A 89 37.33 4.18 12.25
CA VAL A 89 37.68 2.84 11.75
C VAL A 89 39.15 2.53 12.00
N TRP A 90 40.03 3.49 11.70
CA TRP A 90 41.47 3.38 11.90
C TRP A 90 41.78 3.20 13.39
N GLN A 91 41.23 4.07 14.25
CA GLN A 91 41.49 4.03 15.68
C GLN A 91 40.97 2.74 16.33
N SER A 92 39.75 2.31 15.99
CA SER A 92 39.16 1.09 16.53
C SER A 92 39.93 -0.15 16.10
N ARG A 93 40.50 -0.14 14.88
CA ARG A 93 41.35 -1.23 14.38
C ARG A 93 42.68 -1.29 15.14
N THR A 94 43.35 -0.15 15.33
CA THR A 94 44.63 -0.10 16.06
C THR A 94 44.48 -0.51 17.52
N ALA A 95 43.34 -0.20 18.14
CA ALA A 95 43.02 -0.56 19.52
C ALA A 95 42.35 -1.93 19.68
N ALA A 96 42.21 -2.71 18.60
CA ALA A 96 41.55 -4.03 18.59
C ALA A 96 40.10 -4.03 19.14
N ILE A 97 39.33 -2.97 18.87
CA ILE A 97 37.93 -2.82 19.30
C ILE A 97 37.00 -3.26 18.15
N HIS A 98 36.87 -4.57 17.97
CA HIS A 98 36.21 -5.16 16.79
C HIS A 98 34.75 -4.73 16.59
N ASP A 99 33.94 -4.64 17.65
CA ASP A 99 32.50 -4.30 17.52
C ASP A 99 32.30 -2.87 16.96
N ARG A 100 33.08 -1.91 17.50
CA ARG A 100 33.02 -0.51 17.07
C ARG A 100 33.57 -0.36 15.66
N HIS A 101 34.64 -1.09 15.35
CA HIS A 101 35.21 -1.15 14.00
C HIS A 101 34.16 -1.60 12.99
N LEU A 102 33.45 -2.69 13.25
CA LEU A 102 32.43 -3.20 12.36
C LEU A 102 31.20 -2.28 12.28
N HIS A 103 30.77 -1.64 13.37
CA HIS A 103 29.70 -0.64 13.35
C HIS A 103 30.07 0.55 12.46
N LEU A 104 31.28 1.07 12.59
CA LEU A 104 31.78 2.15 11.75
C LEU A 104 31.87 1.72 10.27
N ARG A 105 32.30 0.49 9.99
CA ARG A 105 32.26 -0.07 8.63
C ARG A 105 30.83 -0.21 8.10
N GLN A 106 29.86 -0.59 8.93
CA GLN A 106 28.44 -0.64 8.55
C GLN A 106 27.93 0.76 8.17
N LEU A 107 28.28 1.79 8.95
CA LEU A 107 27.97 3.18 8.61
C LEU A 107 28.65 3.61 7.31
N LEU A 108 29.88 3.15 7.06
CA LEU A 108 30.59 3.40 5.80
C LEU A 108 29.83 2.81 4.60
N VAL A 109 29.32 1.58 4.72
CA VAL A 109 28.47 0.97 3.70
C VAL A 109 27.21 1.82 3.48
N TYR A 110 26.59 2.32 4.55
CA TYR A 110 25.38 3.13 4.47
C TYR A 110 25.64 4.46 3.75
N VAL A 111 26.65 5.24 4.16
CA VAL A 111 26.95 6.51 3.48
C VAL A 111 27.38 6.30 2.02
N THR A 112 28.15 5.24 1.75
CA THR A 112 28.53 4.90 0.37
C THR A 112 27.31 4.59 -0.47
N SER A 113 26.25 3.99 0.11
CA SER A 113 25.02 3.69 -0.63
C SER A 113 24.23 4.92 -1.05
N LEU A 114 24.39 6.03 -0.32
CA LEU A 114 23.79 7.32 -0.67
C LEU A 114 24.50 7.98 -1.86
N GLN A 115 25.76 7.60 -2.14
CA GLN A 115 26.57 8.13 -3.24
C GLN A 115 26.66 7.18 -4.44
N SER A 116 26.83 5.87 -4.21
CA SER A 116 27.07 4.85 -5.24
C SER A 116 26.69 3.44 -4.75
N LEU A 117 25.62 2.88 -5.32
CA LEU A 117 25.16 1.52 -5.02
C LEU A 117 26.22 0.43 -5.31
N PRO A 118 26.93 0.44 -6.46
CA PRO A 118 27.96 -0.57 -6.72
C PRO A 118 29.12 -0.52 -5.72
N ALA A 119 29.54 0.70 -5.31
CA ALA A 119 30.59 0.85 -4.32
C ALA A 119 30.15 0.35 -2.93
N ALA A 120 28.90 0.64 -2.54
CA ALA A 120 28.33 0.18 -1.29
C ALA A 120 28.25 -1.35 -1.22
N GLU A 121 27.89 -2.02 -2.31
CA GLU A 121 27.88 -3.49 -2.34
C GLU A 121 29.28 -4.09 -2.21
N LYS A 122 30.28 -3.48 -2.84
CA LYS A 122 31.68 -3.91 -2.68
C LYS A 122 32.13 -3.74 -1.23
N ALA A 123 31.80 -2.59 -0.62
CA ALA A 123 32.09 -2.31 0.79
C ALA A 123 31.36 -3.29 1.72
N LEU A 124 30.10 -3.63 1.43
CA LEU A 124 29.29 -4.58 2.19
C LEU A 124 29.90 -5.98 2.16
N ARG A 125 30.31 -6.48 0.99
CA ARG A 125 30.95 -7.81 0.87
C ARG A 125 32.19 -7.89 1.74
N SER A 126 33.08 -6.91 1.61
CA SER A 126 34.28 -6.85 2.45
C SER A 126 33.94 -6.72 3.94
N CYS A 127 32.87 -6.02 4.31
CA CYS A 127 32.46 -5.92 5.71
C CYS A 127 31.87 -7.24 6.26
N LEU A 128 31.16 -8.00 5.43
CA LEU A 128 30.64 -9.32 5.77
C LEU A 128 31.78 -10.33 5.94
N ASP A 129 32.78 -10.29 5.06
CA ASP A 129 33.97 -11.14 5.15
C ASP A 129 34.72 -10.88 6.46
N ASP A 130 34.97 -9.60 6.79
CA ASP A 130 35.58 -9.21 8.07
C ASP A 130 34.76 -9.67 9.28
N ALA A 131 33.43 -9.47 9.24
CA ALA A 131 32.55 -9.81 10.36
C ALA A 131 32.45 -11.33 10.59
N ALA A 132 32.58 -12.14 9.53
CA ALA A 132 32.58 -13.60 9.63
C ALA A 132 33.79 -14.16 10.40
N HIS A 133 34.89 -13.39 10.48
CA HIS A 133 36.10 -13.78 11.20
C HIS A 133 36.10 -13.37 12.68
N VAL A 134 35.13 -12.58 13.14
CA VAL A 134 35.05 -12.15 14.54
C VAL A 134 34.06 -13.04 15.30
N PRO A 135 34.50 -13.80 16.32
CA PRO A 135 33.61 -14.65 17.10
C PRO A 135 32.54 -13.82 17.82
N ASN A 136 31.33 -14.38 17.94
CA ASN A 136 30.18 -13.80 18.64
C ASN A 136 29.58 -12.50 18.03
N ASN A 137 29.85 -12.19 16.76
CA ASN A 137 29.33 -10.98 16.08
C ASN A 137 28.07 -11.18 15.24
N SER A 138 27.23 -12.15 15.61
CA SER A 138 25.99 -12.48 14.89
C SER A 138 25.07 -11.27 14.71
N GLN A 139 24.94 -10.40 15.72
CA GLN A 139 24.10 -9.19 15.65
C GLN A 139 24.50 -8.25 14.50
N ILE A 140 25.81 -8.07 14.30
CA ILE A 140 26.34 -7.23 13.23
C ILE A 140 26.14 -7.91 11.87
N LEU A 141 26.38 -9.22 11.77
CA LEU A 141 26.15 -9.98 10.55
C LEU A 141 24.68 -9.94 10.11
N TYR A 142 23.74 -10.07 11.06
CA TYR A 142 22.32 -9.90 10.79
C TYR A 142 22.00 -8.48 10.31
N SER A 143 22.58 -7.46 10.94
CA SER A 143 22.36 -6.06 10.56
C SER A 143 22.92 -5.74 9.17
N LEU A 144 24.11 -6.25 8.83
CA LEU A 144 24.71 -6.16 7.50
C LEU A 144 23.89 -6.91 6.46
N SER A 145 23.30 -8.05 6.82
CA SER A 145 22.43 -8.82 5.93
C SER A 145 21.14 -8.06 5.59
N LEU A 146 20.50 -7.44 6.59
CA LEU A 146 19.33 -6.57 6.38
C LEU A 146 19.67 -5.34 5.51
N GLN A 147 20.85 -4.77 5.71
CA GLN A 147 21.36 -3.71 4.84
C GLN A 147 21.59 -4.21 3.41
N GLY A 148 22.14 -5.42 3.25
CA GLY A 148 22.29 -6.08 1.95
C GLY A 148 20.99 -6.29 1.20
N ILE A 149 19.92 -6.66 1.91
CA ILE A 149 18.56 -6.73 1.36
C ILE A 149 18.14 -5.36 0.85
N SER A 150 18.28 -4.33 1.68
CA SER A 150 17.90 -2.96 1.33
C SER A 150 18.64 -2.43 0.10
N LEU A 151 19.94 -2.69 -0.02
CA LEU A 151 20.76 -2.30 -1.17
C LEU A 151 20.38 -3.05 -2.45
N SER A 152 20.12 -4.36 -2.32
CA SER A 152 19.91 -5.22 -3.49
C SER A 152 18.46 -5.21 -3.99
N ARG A 153 17.52 -4.60 -3.25
CA ARG A 153 16.09 -4.54 -3.59
C ARG A 153 15.82 -3.95 -4.97
N GLN A 154 16.60 -2.95 -5.39
CA GLN A 154 16.43 -2.32 -6.71
C GLN A 154 16.76 -3.27 -7.87
N ARG A 155 17.48 -4.37 -7.62
CA ARG A 155 17.84 -5.37 -8.63
C ARG A 155 16.89 -6.58 -8.65
N GLY A 156 15.86 -6.56 -7.80
CA GLY A 156 14.84 -7.61 -7.73
C GLY A 156 15.18 -8.77 -6.80
N LEU A 157 14.23 -9.70 -6.70
CA LEU A 157 14.19 -10.77 -5.70
C LEU A 157 15.43 -11.68 -5.71
N SER A 158 15.96 -12.04 -6.88
CA SER A 158 17.13 -12.93 -7.00
C SER A 158 18.38 -12.37 -6.34
N SER A 159 18.53 -11.05 -6.29
CA SER A 159 19.70 -10.38 -5.72
C SER A 159 19.67 -10.36 -4.18
N ILE A 160 18.47 -10.42 -3.58
CA ILE A 160 18.27 -10.40 -2.12
C ILE A 160 18.22 -11.80 -1.50
N THR A 161 17.94 -12.85 -2.29
CA THR A 161 17.72 -14.23 -1.81
C THR A 161 18.84 -14.73 -0.90
N LYS A 162 20.11 -14.46 -1.22
CA LYS A 162 21.25 -14.92 -0.39
C LYS A 162 21.23 -14.33 1.02
N TYR A 163 20.80 -13.07 1.17
CA TYR A 163 20.73 -12.40 2.47
C TYR A 163 19.51 -12.88 3.27
N ILE A 164 18.38 -13.08 2.59
CA ILE A 164 17.19 -13.71 3.18
C ILE A 164 17.52 -15.12 3.68
N HIS A 165 18.20 -15.92 2.86
CA HIS A 165 18.59 -17.27 3.20
C HIS A 165 19.50 -17.32 4.43
N TYR A 166 20.45 -16.38 4.52
CA TYR A 166 21.29 -16.22 5.71
C TYR A 166 20.46 -15.96 6.97
N LEU A 167 19.46 -15.06 6.91
CA LEU A 167 18.55 -14.80 8.03
C LEU A 167 17.70 -16.03 8.39
N GLN A 168 17.27 -16.80 7.39
CA GLN A 168 16.45 -18.01 7.58
C GLN A 168 17.23 -19.20 8.15
N GLN A 169 18.56 -19.21 8.01
CA GLN A 169 19.46 -20.20 8.60
C GLN A 169 20.06 -19.74 9.94
N ALA A 170 19.67 -18.54 10.42
CA ALA A 170 20.16 -18.01 11.67
C ALA A 170 19.81 -18.94 12.85
N PRO A 171 20.71 -19.11 13.84
CA PRO A 171 20.41 -19.86 15.05
C PRO A 171 19.29 -19.22 15.89
N ASP A 172 19.08 -17.90 15.76
CA ASP A 172 18.03 -17.16 16.48
C ASP A 172 16.67 -17.28 15.77
N PRO A 173 15.63 -17.89 16.38
CA PRO A 173 14.31 -18.09 15.75
C PRO A 173 13.62 -16.79 15.30
N GLN A 174 13.91 -15.68 15.98
CA GLN A 174 13.42 -14.36 15.62
C GLN A 174 13.96 -13.90 14.27
N MET A 175 15.22 -14.23 13.98
CA MET A 175 15.86 -13.88 12.71
C MET A 175 15.33 -14.73 11.56
N VAL A 176 15.03 -16.00 11.83
CA VAL A 176 14.35 -16.87 10.87
C VAL A 176 12.95 -16.33 10.53
N THR A 177 12.21 -15.91 11.56
CA THR A 177 10.89 -15.28 11.39
C THR A 177 10.99 -13.99 10.57
N LEU A 178 11.94 -13.11 10.91
CA LEU A 178 12.18 -11.89 10.16
C LEU A 178 12.56 -12.17 8.71
N GLY A 179 13.42 -13.15 8.45
CA GLY A 179 13.81 -13.56 7.10
C GLY A 179 12.61 -13.97 6.25
N LYS A 180 11.71 -14.80 6.80
CA LYS A 180 10.45 -15.20 6.14
C LYS A 180 9.51 -14.00 5.91
N LEU A 181 9.38 -13.09 6.88
CA LEU A 181 8.56 -11.88 6.72
C LEU A 181 9.10 -10.98 5.58
N VAL A 182 10.41 -10.75 5.56
CA VAL A 182 11.05 -9.95 4.52
C VAL A 182 10.89 -10.60 3.15
N GLU A 183 11.10 -11.92 3.03
CA GLU A 183 10.83 -12.66 1.79
C GLU A 183 9.38 -12.47 1.33
N SER A 184 8.42 -12.58 2.25
CA SER A 184 7.00 -12.43 1.95
C SER A 184 6.65 -11.04 1.41
N PHE A 185 7.18 -9.98 2.02
CA PHE A 185 6.95 -8.60 1.53
C PHE A 185 7.60 -8.34 0.16
N GLU A 186 8.73 -8.97 -0.12
CA GLU A 186 9.40 -8.83 -1.43
C GLU A 186 8.66 -9.63 -2.51
N LEU A 187 8.16 -10.82 -2.17
CA LEU A 187 7.24 -11.57 -3.03
C LEU A 187 5.97 -10.77 -3.36
N VAL A 188 5.37 -10.11 -2.36
CA VAL A 188 4.24 -9.18 -2.56
C VAL A 188 4.62 -8.02 -3.49
N SER A 189 5.80 -7.43 -3.30
CA SER A 189 6.31 -6.34 -4.16
C SER A 189 6.50 -6.81 -5.61
N CYS A 190 6.85 -8.09 -5.82
CA CYS A 190 6.93 -8.74 -7.11
C CYS A 190 5.59 -9.32 -7.62
N ARG A 191 4.46 -9.03 -6.96
CA ARG A 191 3.10 -9.53 -7.29
C ARG A 191 2.96 -11.06 -7.22
N GLN A 192 3.82 -11.73 -6.44
CA GLN A 192 3.79 -13.18 -6.19
C GLN A 192 3.01 -13.49 -4.90
N PHE A 193 1.70 -13.25 -4.91
CA PHE A 193 0.86 -13.31 -3.70
C PHE A 193 0.67 -14.72 -3.12
N GLN A 194 0.51 -15.75 -3.97
CA GLN A 194 0.36 -17.14 -3.50
C GLN A 194 1.66 -17.67 -2.85
N PRO A 195 2.85 -17.52 -3.46
CA PRO A 195 4.12 -17.81 -2.78
C PRO A 195 4.31 -17.05 -1.47
N ALA A 196 3.94 -15.76 -1.43
CA ALA A 196 4.01 -14.96 -0.21
C ALA A 196 3.13 -15.55 0.91
N LEU A 197 1.88 -15.94 0.60
CA LEU A 197 0.99 -16.58 1.56
C LEU A 197 1.56 -17.91 2.09
N SER A 198 2.16 -18.72 1.23
CA SER A 198 2.80 -19.98 1.64
C SER A 198 3.99 -19.74 2.57
N CYS A 199 4.81 -18.72 2.29
CA CYS A 199 5.90 -18.33 3.18
C CYS A 199 5.37 -17.85 4.55
N ILE A 200 4.33 -17.01 4.56
CA ILE A 200 3.69 -16.47 5.77
C ILE A 200 3.06 -17.58 6.63
N SER A 201 2.40 -18.56 6.03
CA SER A 201 1.74 -19.64 6.78
C SER A 201 2.74 -20.50 7.57
N ASN A 202 4.02 -20.47 7.20
CA ASN A 202 5.10 -21.20 7.88
C ASN A 202 5.75 -20.38 9.02
N ILE A 203 5.15 -19.26 9.43
CA ILE A 203 5.65 -18.41 10.52
C ILE A 203 4.87 -18.72 11.81
N HIS A 204 5.58 -19.20 12.82
CA HIS A 204 5.03 -19.46 14.16
C HIS A 204 4.75 -18.15 14.91
N GLU A 205 3.65 -18.11 15.68
CA GLU A 205 3.19 -16.89 16.37
C GLU A 205 4.06 -16.48 17.56
N ASP A 206 4.69 -17.45 18.24
CA ASP A 206 5.49 -17.25 19.46
C ASP A 206 6.94 -16.80 19.21
N SER A 207 7.12 -15.82 18.34
CA SER A 207 8.46 -15.27 18.05
C SER A 207 8.98 -14.30 19.12
N GLY A 208 8.19 -13.94 20.13
CA GLY A 208 8.60 -13.01 21.19
C GLY A 208 8.74 -11.55 20.75
N CYS A 209 8.38 -11.21 19.51
CA CYS A 209 8.29 -9.83 19.03
C CYS A 209 6.86 -9.53 18.57
N PRO A 210 6.07 -8.72 19.33
CA PRO A 210 4.68 -8.40 18.98
C PRO A 210 4.54 -7.79 17.58
N MET A 211 5.58 -7.10 17.10
CA MET A 211 5.58 -6.45 15.81
C MET A 211 5.62 -7.42 14.62
N PHE A 212 6.16 -8.63 14.80
CA PHE A 212 6.10 -9.68 13.79
C PHE A 212 4.67 -10.13 13.54
N SER A 213 3.79 -10.13 14.55
CA SER A 213 2.37 -10.43 14.37
C SER A 213 1.69 -9.38 13.48
N VAL A 214 1.96 -8.10 13.70
CA VAL A 214 1.44 -7.01 12.88
C VAL A 214 1.95 -7.10 11.44
N MET A 215 3.26 -7.31 11.25
CA MET A 215 3.89 -7.51 9.93
C MET A 215 3.25 -8.69 9.19
N ARG A 216 3.09 -9.83 9.88
CA ARG A 216 2.49 -11.04 9.33
C ARG A 216 1.06 -10.79 8.89
N SER A 217 0.21 -10.28 9.77
CA SER A 217 -1.21 -10.04 9.50
C SER A 217 -1.41 -9.01 8.39
N LEU A 218 -0.60 -7.95 8.35
CA LEU A 218 -0.65 -6.95 7.29
C LEU A 218 -0.26 -7.55 5.92
N CYS A 219 0.82 -8.33 5.86
CA CYS A 219 1.26 -8.97 4.63
C CYS A 219 0.23 -10.00 4.14
N GLN A 220 -0.33 -10.80 5.06
CA GLN A 220 -1.36 -11.79 4.76
C GLN A 220 -2.62 -11.12 4.20
N LEU A 221 -3.12 -10.07 4.88
CA LEU A 221 -4.28 -9.30 4.43
C LEU A 221 -4.05 -8.66 3.06
N THR A 222 -2.86 -8.09 2.83
CA THR A 222 -2.50 -7.51 1.52
C THR A 222 -2.57 -8.55 0.41
N CYS A 223 -2.05 -9.77 0.65
CA CYS A 223 -2.14 -10.87 -0.31
C CYS A 223 -3.60 -11.28 -0.57
N GLN A 224 -4.41 -11.42 0.48
CA GLN A 224 -5.82 -11.79 0.35
C GLN A 224 -6.62 -10.74 -0.44
N LEU A 225 -6.41 -9.45 -0.16
CA LEU A 225 -7.02 -8.34 -0.90
C LEU A 225 -6.59 -8.33 -2.38
N ALA A 226 -5.32 -8.62 -2.67
CA ALA A 226 -4.80 -8.61 -4.04
C ALA A 226 -5.31 -9.79 -4.89
N LEU A 227 -5.39 -10.98 -4.28
CA LEU A 227 -5.90 -12.18 -4.96
C LEU A 227 -7.41 -12.11 -5.19
N ALA A 228 -8.14 -11.54 -4.23
CA ALA A 228 -9.59 -11.44 -4.28
C ALA A 228 -10.25 -12.82 -4.54
N GLU A 229 -9.86 -13.83 -3.75
CA GLU A 229 -10.38 -15.21 -3.86
C GLU A 229 -11.42 -15.54 -2.77
N ASP A 230 -11.21 -15.11 -1.52
CA ASP A 230 -12.05 -15.47 -0.37
C ASP A 230 -12.30 -14.27 0.55
N ALA A 231 -13.55 -13.78 0.54
CA ALA A 231 -14.01 -12.67 1.35
C ALA A 231 -13.95 -12.95 2.86
N LYS A 232 -14.32 -14.16 3.29
CA LYS A 232 -14.30 -14.56 4.71
C LYS A 232 -12.88 -14.62 5.23
N LYS A 233 -11.98 -15.22 4.46
CA LYS A 233 -10.55 -15.27 4.80
C LYS A 233 -9.94 -13.88 4.85
N THR A 234 -10.31 -13.00 3.93
CA THR A 234 -9.88 -11.59 3.95
C THR A 234 -10.35 -10.88 5.22
N GLN A 235 -11.61 -11.05 5.62
CA GLN A 235 -12.14 -10.47 6.86
C GLN A 235 -11.44 -11.02 8.10
N LEU A 236 -11.20 -12.34 8.16
CA LEU A 236 -10.46 -12.97 9.26
C LEU A 236 -9.06 -12.36 9.41
N CYS A 237 -8.36 -12.12 8.29
CA CYS A 237 -7.04 -11.49 8.30
C CYS A 237 -7.11 -10.03 8.80
N ALA A 238 -8.17 -9.30 8.46
CA ALA A 238 -8.40 -7.95 8.97
C ALA A 238 -8.65 -7.94 10.48
N ASP A 239 -9.48 -8.86 10.98
CA ASP A 239 -9.77 -8.97 12.41
C ASP A 239 -8.47 -9.33 13.18
N GLN A 240 -7.67 -10.27 12.67
CA GLN A 240 -6.34 -10.63 13.22
C GLN A 240 -5.37 -9.44 13.24
N LEU A 241 -5.37 -8.60 12.21
CA LEU A 241 -4.54 -7.39 12.17
C LEU A 241 -4.98 -6.38 13.24
N MET A 242 -6.28 -6.15 13.38
CA MET A 242 -6.82 -5.22 14.37
C MET A 242 -6.58 -5.72 15.79
N GLU A 243 -6.66 -7.02 16.03
CA GLU A 243 -6.31 -7.65 17.31
C GLU A 243 -4.82 -7.44 17.63
N ALA A 244 -3.93 -7.71 16.68
CA ALA A 244 -2.48 -7.52 16.85
C ALA A 244 -2.12 -6.06 17.17
N LEU A 245 -2.75 -5.10 16.50
CA LEU A 245 -2.57 -3.66 16.74
C LEU A 245 -3.13 -3.20 18.09
N SER A 246 -4.09 -3.92 18.66
CA SER A 246 -4.70 -3.58 19.95
C SER A 246 -3.88 -4.05 21.16
N ARG A 247 -2.81 -4.83 20.94
CA ARG A 247 -1.93 -5.30 22.02
C ARG A 247 -1.15 -4.13 22.63
N LYS A 248 -1.09 -4.06 23.97
CA LYS A 248 -0.45 -2.96 24.71
C LYS A 248 1.03 -2.77 24.34
N ASP A 249 1.74 -3.87 24.11
CA ASP A 249 3.18 -3.86 23.77
C ASP A 249 3.45 -3.29 22.36
N VAL A 250 2.44 -3.32 21.49
CA VAL A 250 2.49 -2.67 20.18
C VAL A 250 2.20 -1.18 20.30
N ALA A 251 1.18 -0.83 21.09
CA ALA A 251 0.75 0.56 21.30
C ALA A 251 1.82 1.45 21.94
N SER A 252 2.75 0.88 22.71
CA SER A 252 3.86 1.62 23.31
C SER A 252 5.01 1.93 22.33
N SER A 253 5.01 1.35 21.12
CA SER A 253 6.08 1.52 20.12
C SER A 253 5.87 2.77 19.24
N SER A 254 6.18 3.95 19.77
CA SER A 254 6.02 5.22 19.04
C SER A 254 7.10 5.51 18.00
N ASN A 255 8.33 5.00 18.19
CA ASN A 255 9.52 5.50 17.48
C ASN A 255 9.85 4.81 16.16
N ALA A 256 8.97 3.96 15.61
CA ALA A 256 9.20 3.21 14.37
C ALA A 256 10.49 2.36 14.36
N VAL A 257 11.11 2.19 15.52
CA VAL A 257 12.26 1.34 15.75
C VAL A 257 11.87 0.38 16.84
N PHE A 258 11.77 -0.91 16.49
CA PHE A 258 11.52 -1.95 17.46
C PHE A 258 12.77 -2.81 17.64
N ARG A 259 12.86 -3.43 18.81
CA ARG A 259 13.99 -4.28 19.21
C ARG A 259 13.58 -5.73 19.04
N VAL A 260 14.42 -6.49 18.33
CA VAL A 260 14.28 -7.93 18.18
C VAL A 260 15.26 -8.60 19.14
N PRO A 261 14.80 -9.22 20.24
CA PRO A 261 15.68 -9.90 21.17
C PRO A 261 16.28 -11.15 20.50
N LEU A 262 17.58 -11.35 20.67
CA LEU A 262 18.29 -12.53 20.18
C LEU A 262 18.41 -13.55 21.31
N SER A 263 17.69 -14.67 21.19
CA SER A 263 17.61 -15.67 22.26
C SER A 263 18.87 -16.50 22.43
N VAL A 264 19.62 -16.75 21.35
CA VAL A 264 20.81 -17.61 21.36
C VAL A 264 22.07 -16.77 21.52
N THR A 265 22.16 -15.67 20.77
CA THR A 265 23.37 -14.84 20.70
C THR A 265 23.39 -13.72 21.73
N GLY A 266 22.24 -13.42 22.34
CA GLY A 266 22.09 -12.32 23.31
C GLY A 266 22.03 -10.95 22.65
N GLY A 267 21.47 -9.97 23.38
CA GLY A 267 21.30 -8.60 22.88
C GLY A 267 20.05 -8.40 22.00
N ASP A 268 20.00 -7.28 21.28
CA ASP A 268 18.86 -6.87 20.48
C ASP A 268 19.24 -6.26 19.11
N ILE A 269 18.54 -6.65 18.05
CA ILE A 269 18.64 -5.93 16.77
C ILE A 269 17.60 -4.82 16.74
N LYS A 270 18.04 -3.61 16.39
CA LYS A 270 17.13 -2.49 16.14
C LYS A 270 16.69 -2.51 14.68
N ILE A 271 15.40 -2.65 14.45
CA ILE A 271 14.81 -2.62 13.11
C ILE A 271 13.97 -1.37 13.00
N GLN A 272 14.29 -0.55 12.00
CA GLN A 272 13.44 0.56 11.60
C GLN A 272 12.36 0.05 10.63
N TRP A 273 11.10 0.25 11.00
CA TRP A 273 9.94 -0.11 10.19
C TRP A 273 8.85 0.97 10.33
N LEU A 274 7.59 0.56 10.48
CA LEU A 274 6.46 1.42 10.79
C LEU A 274 6.38 1.64 12.30
N GLY A 275 6.14 2.90 12.70
CA GLY A 275 5.71 3.19 14.06
C GLY A 275 4.27 2.75 14.29
N TYR A 276 3.86 2.74 15.56
CA TYR A 276 2.47 2.47 15.92
C TYR A 276 1.47 3.34 15.16
N PRO A 277 1.67 4.68 15.02
CA PRO A 277 0.73 5.52 14.26
C PRO A 277 0.55 5.05 12.81
N GLU A 278 1.65 4.74 12.11
CA GLU A 278 1.58 4.29 10.72
C GLU A 278 0.94 2.91 10.60
N ALA A 279 1.33 1.98 11.47
CA ALA A 279 0.76 0.62 11.50
C ALA A 279 -0.75 0.65 11.79
N CYS A 280 -1.20 1.50 12.71
CA CYS A 280 -2.62 1.72 13.00
C CYS A 280 -3.38 2.28 11.81
N VAL A 281 -2.85 3.32 11.15
CA VAL A 281 -3.50 3.90 9.97
C VAL A 281 -3.64 2.86 8.87
N LEU A 282 -2.58 2.10 8.57
CA LEU A 282 -2.66 1.02 7.58
C LEU A 282 -3.62 -0.08 8.00
N GLY A 283 -3.68 -0.41 9.29
CA GLY A 283 -4.64 -1.37 9.85
C GLY A 283 -6.09 -0.97 9.60
N TYR A 284 -6.46 0.26 9.98
CA TYR A 284 -7.82 0.77 9.75
C TYR A 284 -8.16 0.85 8.25
N LEU A 285 -7.21 1.27 7.42
CA LEU A 285 -7.41 1.30 5.96
C LEU A 285 -7.62 -0.10 5.39
N ALA A 286 -6.75 -1.05 5.74
CA ALA A 286 -6.83 -2.41 5.22
C ALA A 286 -8.08 -3.15 5.72
N ALA A 287 -8.49 -2.92 6.97
CA ALA A 287 -9.75 -3.45 7.51
C ALA A 287 -10.98 -2.88 6.79
N ALA A 288 -10.99 -1.57 6.49
CA ALA A 288 -12.06 -0.96 5.71
C ALA A 288 -12.10 -1.48 4.27
N MET A 289 -10.94 -1.77 3.66
CA MET A 289 -10.85 -2.43 2.34
C MET A 289 -11.40 -3.86 2.39
N ALA A 290 -11.11 -4.61 3.46
CA ALA A 290 -11.66 -5.96 3.66
C ALA A 290 -13.19 -5.92 3.77
N ASP A 291 -13.76 -4.98 4.53
CA ASP A 291 -15.21 -4.80 4.62
C ASP A 291 -15.85 -4.38 3.29
N LEU A 292 -15.13 -3.66 2.43
CA LEU A 292 -15.60 -3.32 1.07
C LEU A 292 -15.61 -4.56 0.15
N TYR A 293 -14.66 -5.48 0.38
CA TYR A 293 -14.50 -6.71 -0.38
C TYR A 293 -15.45 -7.84 0.05
N ASP A 294 -15.82 -7.93 1.34
CA ASP A 294 -16.73 -8.97 1.85
C ASP A 294 -18.17 -8.84 1.27
N GLN A 295 -18.42 -9.57 0.18
CA GLN A 295 -19.66 -9.55 -0.58
C GLN A 295 -20.40 -10.90 -0.58
N ASP A 296 -20.01 -11.85 0.27
CA ASP A 296 -20.58 -13.21 0.27
C ASP A 296 -21.96 -13.28 0.94
N ASN A 297 -22.23 -12.45 1.95
CA ASN A 297 -23.50 -12.50 2.67
C ASN A 297 -24.55 -11.61 2.03
N ALA A 298 -25.40 -12.22 1.19
CA ALA A 298 -26.52 -11.55 0.53
C ALA A 298 -27.50 -10.85 1.51
N GLY A 299 -27.53 -11.17 2.80
CA GLY A 299 -28.36 -10.46 3.79
C GLY A 299 -27.81 -9.11 4.25
N THR A 300 -26.51 -8.87 4.15
CA THR A 300 -25.81 -7.76 4.85
C THR A 300 -24.99 -6.84 3.93
N LYS A 301 -25.12 -6.95 2.61
CA LYS A 301 -24.29 -6.23 1.62
C LYS A 301 -24.27 -4.70 1.79
N SER A 302 -25.43 -4.05 1.88
CA SER A 302 -25.50 -2.60 2.16
C SER A 302 -24.89 -2.26 3.53
N ALA A 303 -25.07 -3.12 4.54
CA ALA A 303 -24.47 -2.92 5.86
C ALA A 303 -22.93 -3.00 5.81
N ARG A 304 -22.35 -3.90 5.00
CA ARG A 304 -20.90 -4.01 4.79
C ARG A 304 -20.31 -2.81 4.05
N ILE A 305 -20.91 -2.36 2.95
CA ILE A 305 -20.45 -1.13 2.28
C ILE A 305 -20.58 0.08 3.22
N ASN A 306 -21.64 0.18 4.02
CA ASN A 306 -21.75 1.23 5.03
C ASN A 306 -20.67 1.10 6.11
N LYS A 307 -20.35 -0.12 6.54
CA LYS A 307 -19.27 -0.39 7.49
C LYS A 307 -17.91 0.00 6.90
N ALA A 308 -17.65 -0.29 5.63
CA ALA A 308 -16.45 0.14 4.91
C ALA A 308 -16.37 1.67 4.81
N ILE A 309 -17.47 2.34 4.41
CA ILE A 309 -17.58 3.81 4.39
C ILE A 309 -17.25 4.40 5.76
N GLU A 310 -17.81 3.83 6.82
CA GLU A 310 -17.54 4.29 8.18
C GLU A 310 -16.09 4.01 8.59
N GLY A 311 -15.55 2.84 8.25
CA GLY A 311 -14.14 2.49 8.43
C GLY A 311 -13.19 3.50 7.75
N PHE A 312 -13.46 3.91 6.51
CA PHE A 312 -12.66 4.92 5.83
C PHE A 312 -12.79 6.31 6.46
N LYS A 313 -13.97 6.71 6.96
CA LYS A 313 -14.10 7.96 7.72
C LYS A 313 -13.32 7.93 9.03
N ILE A 314 -13.39 6.81 9.76
CA ILE A 314 -12.60 6.59 10.97
C ILE A 314 -11.11 6.68 10.63
N ALA A 315 -10.66 6.04 9.56
CA ALA A 315 -9.27 6.12 9.11
C ALA A 315 -8.85 7.57 8.80
N VAL A 316 -9.66 8.34 8.06
CA VAL A 316 -9.40 9.77 7.79
C VAL A 316 -9.28 10.58 9.09
N SER A 317 -10.20 10.38 10.03
CA SER A 317 -10.16 11.09 11.33
C SER A 317 -8.94 10.69 12.16
N LYS A 318 -8.58 9.41 12.19
CA LYS A 318 -7.38 8.90 12.87
C LYS A 318 -6.10 9.43 12.25
N ILE A 319 -6.02 9.50 10.92
CA ILE A 319 -4.88 10.08 10.20
C ILE A 319 -4.67 11.54 10.63
N GLN A 320 -5.73 12.34 10.68
CA GLN A 320 -5.65 13.75 11.10
C GLN A 320 -5.16 13.87 12.55
N SER A 321 -5.78 13.13 13.48
CA SER A 321 -5.38 13.13 14.89
C SER A 321 -3.94 12.64 15.12
N MET A 322 -3.51 11.61 14.41
CA MET A 322 -2.16 11.06 14.54
C MET A 322 -1.12 11.92 13.85
N ARG A 323 -1.47 12.62 12.76
CA ARG A 323 -0.58 13.57 12.10
C ARG A 323 -0.19 14.69 13.05
N GLU A 324 -1.16 15.25 13.76
CA GLU A 324 -0.93 16.34 14.72
C GLU A 324 0.00 15.91 15.86
N SER A 325 -0.14 14.70 16.39
CA SER A 325 0.74 14.22 17.46
C SER A 325 2.11 13.76 16.96
N ALA A 326 2.18 13.01 15.86
CA ALA A 326 3.41 12.38 15.39
C ALA A 326 4.38 13.34 14.68
N THR A 327 3.90 14.48 14.17
CA THR A 327 4.75 15.46 13.48
C THR A 327 5.34 16.54 14.40
N THR A 328 5.10 16.46 15.71
CA THR A 328 5.59 17.47 16.67
C THR A 328 6.99 17.15 17.22
N VAL A 329 7.30 15.87 17.43
CA VAL A 329 8.53 15.42 18.10
C VAL A 329 9.40 14.59 17.17
N GLY A 330 10.71 14.80 17.27
CA GLY A 330 11.74 14.02 16.60
C GLY A 330 12.46 14.74 15.45
N PRO A 331 13.41 14.05 14.81
CA PRO A 331 14.21 14.60 13.71
C PRO A 331 13.34 15.19 12.60
N LEU A 332 13.67 16.39 12.11
CA LEU A 332 12.94 17.05 11.03
C LEU A 332 12.80 16.19 9.76
N PRO A 333 13.83 15.45 9.31
CA PRO A 333 13.69 14.52 8.17
C PRO A 333 12.62 13.45 8.41
N ARG A 334 12.56 12.91 9.64
CA ARG A 334 11.56 11.92 10.03
C ARG A 334 10.15 12.52 10.08
N ARG A 335 10.00 13.73 10.62
CA ARG A 335 8.73 14.46 10.64
C ARG A 335 8.20 14.73 9.24
N ARG A 336 9.07 15.12 8.30
CA ARG A 336 8.72 15.29 6.87
C ARG A 336 8.27 13.98 6.24
N ALA A 337 9.01 12.89 6.46
CA ALA A 337 8.65 11.57 5.96
C ALA A 337 7.29 11.09 6.51
N LEU A 338 7.04 11.29 7.81
CA LEU A 338 5.75 11.00 8.45
C LEU A 338 4.61 11.84 7.86
N SER A 339 4.83 13.14 7.68
CA SER A 339 3.83 14.02 7.05
C SER A 339 3.48 13.53 5.64
N SER A 340 4.49 13.21 4.84
CA SER A 340 4.31 12.63 3.49
C SER A 340 3.56 11.29 3.52
N PHE A 341 3.84 10.44 4.51
CA PHE A 341 3.12 9.18 4.71
C PHE A 341 1.65 9.43 5.02
N PHE A 342 1.33 10.31 5.97
CA PHE A 342 -0.06 10.62 6.35
C PHE A 342 -0.84 11.30 5.21
N ASP A 343 -0.19 12.17 4.44
CA ASP A 343 -0.80 12.76 3.23
C ASP A 343 -1.17 11.65 2.24
N SER A 344 -0.25 10.72 1.97
CA SER A 344 -0.49 9.58 1.06
C SER A 344 -1.60 8.65 1.57
N ALA A 345 -1.60 8.36 2.87
CA ALA A 345 -2.62 7.52 3.50
C ALA A 345 -4.00 8.20 3.48
N GLN A 346 -4.06 9.52 3.66
CA GLN A 346 -5.30 10.29 3.61
C GLN A 346 -5.87 10.33 2.18
N GLU A 347 -5.03 10.54 1.18
CA GLU A 347 -5.42 10.44 -0.23
C GLU A 347 -6.03 9.07 -0.54
N LEU A 348 -5.38 8.00 -0.10
CA LEU A 348 -5.85 6.63 -0.30
C LEU A 348 -7.20 6.38 0.41
N ALA A 349 -7.32 6.83 1.66
CA ALA A 349 -8.56 6.72 2.43
C ALA A 349 -9.74 7.41 1.72
N LEU A 350 -9.51 8.63 1.23
CA LEU A 350 -10.50 9.41 0.52
C LEU A 350 -10.83 8.81 -0.85
N PHE A 351 -9.84 8.23 -1.54
CA PHE A 351 -10.04 7.52 -2.80
C PHE A 351 -11.00 6.33 -2.62
N TYR A 352 -10.75 5.49 -1.63
CA TYR A 352 -11.63 4.36 -1.34
C TYR A 352 -13.00 4.79 -0.79
N LEU A 353 -13.06 5.87 -0.03
CA LEU A 353 -14.31 6.46 0.41
C LEU A 353 -15.16 6.93 -0.78
N ALA A 354 -14.55 7.66 -1.72
CA ALA A 354 -15.21 8.10 -2.94
C ALA A 354 -15.66 6.91 -3.80
N THR A 355 -14.81 5.89 -3.96
CA THR A 355 -15.12 4.63 -4.66
C THR A 355 -16.30 3.90 -4.01
N SER A 356 -16.35 3.86 -2.68
CA SER A 356 -17.46 3.25 -1.93
C SER A 356 -18.79 3.97 -2.16
N TYR A 357 -18.78 5.30 -2.30
CA TYR A 357 -19.96 6.06 -2.70
C TYR A 357 -20.36 5.80 -4.16
N CYS A 358 -19.41 5.63 -5.07
CA CYS A 358 -19.68 5.22 -6.45
C CYS A 358 -20.38 3.85 -6.51
N PHE A 359 -19.95 2.87 -5.70
CA PHE A 359 -20.63 1.56 -5.63
C PHE A 359 -22.11 1.66 -5.25
N LYS A 360 -22.49 2.69 -4.47
CA LYS A 360 -23.87 2.98 -4.07
C LYS A 360 -24.61 3.91 -5.03
N SER A 361 -23.96 4.39 -6.10
CA SER A 361 -24.47 5.46 -6.96
C SER A 361 -24.81 6.75 -6.19
N ASP A 362 -24.06 7.06 -5.12
CA ASP A 362 -24.16 8.31 -4.36
C ASP A 362 -23.11 9.31 -4.89
N TRP A 363 -23.35 9.78 -6.12
CA TRP A 363 -22.37 10.57 -6.88
C TRP A 363 -21.99 11.87 -6.18
N ALA A 364 -22.94 12.53 -5.52
CA ALA A 364 -22.70 13.78 -4.80
C ALA A 364 -21.70 13.60 -3.65
N LYS A 365 -21.86 12.56 -2.81
CA LYS A 365 -20.90 12.29 -1.73
C LYS A 365 -19.57 11.78 -2.25
N GLY A 366 -19.60 10.95 -3.30
CA GLY A 366 -18.39 10.48 -3.97
C GLY A 366 -17.54 11.63 -4.51
N TYR A 367 -18.17 12.57 -5.22
CA TYR A 367 -17.50 13.73 -5.77
C TYR A 367 -16.98 14.67 -4.67
N LYS A 368 -17.75 14.89 -3.60
CA LYS A 368 -17.27 15.65 -2.42
C LYS A 368 -16.00 15.03 -1.81
N ALA A 369 -15.90 13.70 -1.74
CA ALA A 369 -14.69 13.03 -1.29
C ALA A 369 -13.52 13.20 -2.28
N LEU A 370 -13.77 13.10 -3.58
CA LEU A 370 -12.79 13.36 -4.64
C LEU A 370 -12.21 14.79 -4.55
N LEU A 371 -13.04 15.80 -4.27
CA LEU A 371 -12.58 17.18 -4.12
C LEU A 371 -11.68 17.38 -2.91
N ARG A 372 -11.91 16.62 -1.83
CA ARG A 372 -10.99 16.63 -0.67
C ARG A 372 -9.62 16.07 -1.04
N ILE A 373 -9.55 15.13 -1.98
CA ILE A 373 -8.29 14.64 -2.56
C ILE A 373 -7.66 15.77 -3.37
N GLN A 374 -8.40 16.42 -4.28
CA GLN A 374 -7.85 17.51 -5.08
C GLN A 374 -7.34 18.69 -4.23
N ALA A 375 -8.00 18.98 -3.11
CA ALA A 375 -7.58 20.02 -2.17
C ALA A 375 -6.31 19.65 -1.38
N SER A 376 -5.87 18.38 -1.36
CA SER A 376 -4.61 18.02 -0.71
C SER A 376 -3.42 18.42 -1.59
N ARG A 377 -2.56 19.30 -1.05
CA ARG A 377 -1.38 19.87 -1.73
C ARG A 377 -0.40 18.81 -2.28
N SER A 378 -0.49 17.58 -1.79
CA SER A 378 0.36 16.44 -2.16
C SER A 378 0.11 15.89 -3.56
N LEU A 379 -1.02 16.17 -4.21
CA LEU A 379 -1.34 15.59 -5.51
C LEU A 379 -0.39 15.99 -6.66
N ALA A 380 0.23 17.16 -6.56
CA ALA A 380 1.16 17.66 -7.57
C ALA A 380 2.46 16.83 -7.65
N HIS A 381 2.81 16.12 -6.57
CA HIS A 381 4.06 15.38 -6.43
C HIS A 381 3.85 13.89 -6.07
N SER A 382 2.60 13.44 -5.93
CA SER A 382 2.31 12.07 -5.49
C SER A 382 2.24 11.10 -6.68
N GLY A 383 2.75 9.88 -6.45
CA GLY A 383 2.53 8.74 -7.35
C GLY A 383 1.05 8.32 -7.47
N ASN A 384 0.15 8.99 -6.72
CA ASN A 384 -1.28 8.70 -6.70
C ASN A 384 -2.09 9.46 -7.76
N LYS A 385 -1.47 10.39 -8.49
CA LYS A 385 -2.16 11.18 -9.53
C LYS A 385 -2.94 10.30 -10.55
N PRO A 386 -2.42 9.17 -11.06
CA PRO A 386 -3.18 8.31 -11.96
C PRO A 386 -4.47 7.73 -11.35
N TRP A 387 -4.48 7.42 -10.05
CA TRP A 387 -5.67 6.93 -9.33
C TRP A 387 -6.75 8.02 -9.24
N PHE A 388 -6.35 9.26 -8.96
CA PHE A 388 -7.28 10.39 -8.96
C PHE A 388 -7.89 10.62 -10.35
N VAL A 389 -7.05 10.62 -11.40
CA VAL A 389 -7.50 10.77 -12.80
C VAL A 389 -8.45 9.65 -13.19
N TYR A 390 -8.17 8.42 -12.73
CA TYR A 390 -9.04 7.27 -12.98
C TYR A 390 -10.43 7.47 -12.37
N LEU A 391 -10.47 7.83 -11.09
CA LEU A 391 -11.75 8.01 -10.40
C LEU A 391 -12.55 9.18 -10.98
N LEU A 392 -11.88 10.27 -11.36
CA LEU A 392 -12.53 11.37 -12.08
C LEU A 392 -13.12 10.90 -13.41
N GLY A 393 -12.39 10.09 -14.18
CA GLY A 393 -12.90 9.46 -15.40
C GLY A 393 -14.14 8.59 -15.14
N CYS A 394 -14.15 7.81 -14.05
CA CYS A 394 -15.33 7.04 -13.65
C CYS A 394 -16.54 7.93 -13.32
N PHE A 395 -16.34 9.08 -12.66
CA PHE A 395 -17.42 10.05 -12.43
C PHE A 395 -17.92 10.66 -13.73
N GLU A 396 -17.02 11.10 -14.61
CA GLU A 396 -17.39 11.66 -15.92
C GLU A 396 -18.16 10.65 -16.75
N GLN A 397 -17.77 9.37 -16.73
CA GLN A 397 -18.50 8.29 -17.39
C GLN A 397 -19.90 8.09 -16.78
N ALA A 398 -20.01 8.05 -15.45
CA ALA A 398 -21.29 7.89 -14.76
C ALA A 398 -22.26 9.07 -15.00
N LEU A 399 -21.74 10.26 -15.25
CA LEU A 399 -22.50 11.47 -15.56
C LEU A 399 -22.80 11.62 -17.06
N GLY A 400 -22.41 10.65 -17.90
CA GLY A 400 -22.63 10.68 -19.35
C GLY A 400 -21.66 11.57 -20.12
N LYS A 401 -20.61 12.12 -19.49
CA LYS A 401 -19.56 12.93 -20.13
C LYS A 401 -18.50 12.01 -20.77
N LEU A 402 -18.93 11.14 -21.68
CA LEU A 402 -18.14 10.00 -22.18
C LEU A 402 -16.82 10.41 -22.86
N ALA A 403 -16.81 11.47 -23.66
CA ALA A 403 -15.59 11.95 -24.31
C ALA A 403 -14.53 12.44 -23.31
N GLN A 404 -14.96 13.07 -22.21
CA GLN A 404 -14.05 13.53 -21.16
C GLN A 404 -13.49 12.33 -20.39
N ALA A 405 -14.35 11.38 -20.03
CA ALA A 405 -13.95 10.14 -19.36
C ALA A 405 -12.93 9.34 -20.19
N GLU A 406 -13.18 9.18 -21.49
CA GLU A 406 -12.26 8.50 -22.40
C GLU A 406 -10.89 9.19 -22.44
N ALA A 407 -10.86 10.53 -22.50
CA ALA A 407 -9.61 11.29 -22.47
C ALA A 407 -8.82 11.04 -21.17
N LYS A 408 -9.49 10.96 -20.00
CA LYS A 408 -8.85 10.60 -18.72
C LYS A 408 -8.26 9.19 -18.75
N PHE A 409 -9.01 8.22 -19.27
CA PHE A 409 -8.53 6.84 -19.36
C PHE A 409 -7.35 6.70 -20.33
N ARG A 410 -7.36 7.42 -21.46
CA ARG A 410 -6.20 7.47 -22.38
C ARG A 410 -4.98 8.11 -21.72
N GLN A 411 -5.17 9.16 -20.93
CA GLN A 411 -4.09 9.78 -20.16
C GLN A 411 -3.44 8.77 -19.19
N ILE A 412 -4.23 7.94 -18.50
CA ILE A 412 -3.68 6.90 -17.59
C ILE A 412 -2.86 5.88 -18.36
N ARG A 413 -3.33 5.44 -19.53
CA ARG A 413 -2.58 4.51 -20.38
C ARG A 413 -1.22 5.08 -20.81
N GLN A 414 -1.13 6.39 -21.02
CA GLN A 414 0.12 7.07 -21.36
C GLN A 414 1.07 7.21 -20.15
N GLN A 415 0.52 7.26 -18.93
CA GLN A 415 1.28 7.56 -17.70
C GLN A 415 1.67 6.31 -16.90
N THR A 416 1.12 5.15 -17.21
CA THR A 416 1.31 3.91 -16.43
C THR A 416 1.86 2.78 -17.30
N PRO A 417 2.74 1.90 -16.77
CA PRO A 417 3.20 0.72 -17.49
C PRO A 417 2.03 -0.21 -17.85
N ARG A 418 2.14 -0.93 -18.98
CA ARG A 418 1.11 -1.88 -19.45
C ARG A 418 0.72 -2.95 -18.43
N THR A 419 1.67 -3.38 -17.61
CA THR A 419 1.46 -4.39 -16.56
C THR A 419 0.74 -3.84 -15.32
N ASN A 420 0.49 -2.53 -15.25
CA ASN A 420 -0.19 -1.91 -14.12
C ASN A 420 -1.71 -2.13 -14.18
N ASP A 421 -2.32 -2.42 -13.04
CA ASP A 421 -3.75 -2.69 -12.92
C ASP A 421 -4.59 -1.49 -13.36
N LEU A 422 -4.13 -0.26 -13.13
CA LEU A 422 -4.77 0.96 -13.64
C LEU A 422 -4.76 1.05 -15.16
N TYR A 423 -3.68 0.59 -15.82
CA TYR A 423 -3.61 0.55 -17.28
C TYR A 423 -4.70 -0.38 -17.82
N ILE A 424 -4.81 -1.57 -17.23
CA ILE A 424 -5.81 -2.57 -17.60
C ILE A 424 -7.22 -2.01 -17.37
N MET A 425 -7.51 -1.50 -16.17
CA MET A 425 -8.82 -0.94 -15.85
C MET A 425 -9.20 0.24 -16.74
N ALA A 426 -8.27 1.17 -17.03
CA ALA A 426 -8.52 2.27 -17.96
C ALA A 426 -8.82 1.77 -19.37
N SER A 427 -8.11 0.74 -19.84
CA SER A 427 -8.34 0.13 -21.15
C SER A 427 -9.71 -0.53 -21.23
N LEU A 428 -10.13 -1.27 -20.19
CA LEU A 428 -11.47 -1.87 -20.12
C LEU A 428 -12.57 -0.80 -20.15
N ASN A 429 -12.39 0.35 -19.47
CA ASN A 429 -13.36 1.43 -19.53
C ASN A 429 -13.42 2.12 -20.91
N ILE A 430 -12.29 2.31 -21.60
CA ILE A 430 -12.28 2.83 -22.98
C ILE A 430 -13.08 1.91 -23.91
N LEU A 431 -12.87 0.60 -23.79
CA LEU A 431 -13.60 -0.41 -24.55
C LEU A 431 -15.12 -0.35 -24.30
N LEU A 432 -15.54 -0.20 -23.03
CA LEU A 432 -16.94 -0.04 -22.66
C LEU A 432 -17.55 1.27 -23.17
N ILE A 433 -16.79 2.37 -23.22
CA ILE A 433 -17.24 3.65 -23.78
C ILE A 433 -17.38 3.55 -25.30
N GLY A 434 -16.42 2.92 -25.98
CA GLY A 434 -16.41 2.78 -27.43
C GLY A 434 -17.50 1.87 -27.99
N GLY A 435 -17.94 0.86 -27.21
CA GLY A 435 -18.96 -0.10 -27.64
C GLY A 435 -18.57 -0.78 -28.96
N ASP A 436 -19.50 -0.82 -29.93
CA ASP A 436 -19.27 -1.44 -31.24
C ASP A 436 -18.16 -0.75 -32.06
N ASN A 437 -17.86 0.53 -31.77
CA ASN A 437 -16.78 1.30 -32.38
C ASN A 437 -15.47 1.24 -31.58
N SER A 438 -15.38 0.32 -30.61
CA SER A 438 -14.19 0.18 -29.77
C SER A 438 -12.95 -0.21 -30.58
N ASP A 439 -11.81 0.32 -30.15
CA ASP A 439 -10.51 0.04 -30.76
C ASP A 439 -10.09 -1.40 -30.44
N ARG A 440 -10.29 -2.31 -31.40
CA ARG A 440 -9.94 -3.74 -31.27
C ARG A 440 -8.48 -3.97 -30.89
N ASN A 441 -7.58 -3.06 -31.26
CA ASN A 441 -6.17 -3.17 -30.87
C ASN A 441 -6.01 -3.11 -29.34
N ILE A 442 -6.84 -2.32 -28.64
CA ILE A 442 -6.83 -2.27 -27.18
C ILE A 442 -7.30 -3.60 -26.60
N LEU A 443 -8.35 -4.20 -27.17
CA LEU A 443 -8.88 -5.47 -26.71
C LEU A 443 -7.84 -6.60 -26.82
N ASP A 444 -7.17 -6.68 -27.97
CA ASP A 444 -6.12 -7.67 -28.21
C ASP A 444 -4.92 -7.45 -27.28
N GLU A 445 -4.52 -6.19 -27.08
CA GLU A 445 -3.44 -5.82 -26.17
C GLU A 445 -3.70 -6.27 -24.73
N VAL A 446 -4.90 -6.04 -24.21
CA VAL A 446 -5.21 -6.33 -22.80
C VAL A 446 -5.72 -7.75 -22.56
N SER A 447 -6.07 -8.50 -23.60
CA SER A 447 -6.63 -9.86 -23.47
C SER A 447 -5.71 -10.79 -22.67
N GLY A 448 -4.43 -10.85 -23.05
CA GLY A 448 -3.44 -11.69 -22.36
C GLY A 448 -3.17 -11.25 -20.92
N LEU A 449 -3.21 -9.93 -20.68
CA LEU A 449 -3.02 -9.35 -19.35
C LEU A 449 -4.18 -9.68 -18.42
N CYS A 450 -5.41 -9.59 -18.91
CA CYS A 450 -6.61 -9.88 -18.14
C CYS A 450 -6.76 -11.38 -17.85
N LYS A 451 -6.62 -12.25 -18.86
CA LYS A 451 -6.81 -13.71 -18.71
C LYS A 451 -5.90 -14.31 -17.65
N ASN A 452 -4.65 -13.86 -17.59
CA ASN A 452 -3.65 -14.34 -16.66
C ASN A 452 -3.51 -13.45 -15.41
N HIS A 453 -4.43 -12.50 -15.20
CA HIS A 453 -4.34 -11.59 -14.07
C HIS A 453 -4.56 -12.34 -12.75
N PRO A 454 -3.78 -12.07 -11.68
CA PRO A 454 -3.98 -12.73 -10.38
C PRO A 454 -5.37 -12.44 -9.80
N SER A 455 -5.82 -11.19 -9.87
CA SER A 455 -7.14 -10.80 -9.35
C SER A 455 -8.30 -11.41 -10.16
N MET A 456 -9.21 -12.11 -9.48
CA MET A 456 -10.46 -12.61 -10.08
C MET A 456 -11.36 -11.48 -10.59
N LEU A 457 -11.39 -10.32 -9.92
CA LEU A 457 -12.23 -9.19 -10.32
C LEU A 457 -11.86 -8.61 -11.69
N ILE A 458 -10.57 -8.52 -12.00
CA ILE A 458 -10.11 -8.07 -13.33
C ILE A 458 -10.46 -9.10 -14.40
N ARG A 459 -10.31 -10.40 -14.10
CA ARG A 459 -10.73 -11.48 -15.00
C ARG A 459 -12.23 -11.42 -15.28
N ASP A 460 -13.06 -11.28 -14.26
CA ASP A 460 -14.52 -11.21 -14.39
C ASP A 460 -14.97 -9.92 -15.12
N ALA A 461 -14.32 -8.79 -14.85
CA ALA A 461 -14.56 -7.55 -15.59
C ALA A 461 -14.23 -7.71 -17.09
N PHE A 462 -13.14 -8.40 -17.42
CA PHE A 462 -12.78 -8.69 -18.80
C PHE A 462 -13.80 -9.63 -19.49
N LEU A 463 -14.34 -10.62 -18.77
CA LEU A 463 -15.41 -11.47 -19.30
C LEU A 463 -16.65 -10.67 -19.68
N LEU A 464 -17.03 -9.70 -18.84
CA LEU A 464 -18.12 -8.77 -19.12
C LEU A 464 -17.82 -7.90 -20.35
N VAL A 465 -16.62 -7.31 -20.44
CA VAL A 465 -16.23 -6.50 -21.61
C VAL A 465 -16.29 -7.33 -22.90
N ASN A 466 -15.81 -8.57 -22.87
CA ASN A 466 -15.91 -9.47 -24.03
C ASN A 466 -17.35 -9.81 -24.41
N LEU A 467 -18.25 -9.91 -23.43
CA LEU A 467 -19.67 -10.14 -23.67
C LEU A 467 -20.30 -8.93 -24.36
N VAL A 468 -19.99 -7.73 -23.87
CA VAL A 468 -20.51 -6.46 -24.42
C VAL A 468 -19.97 -6.21 -25.83
N LEU A 469 -18.72 -6.56 -26.09
CA LEU A 469 -18.04 -6.38 -27.39
C LEU A 469 -18.08 -7.63 -28.27
N TRP A 470 -19.06 -8.52 -28.06
CA TRP A 470 -19.19 -9.68 -28.92
C TRP A 470 -19.79 -9.25 -30.27
N ASP A 471 -19.05 -9.51 -31.34
CA ASP A 471 -19.51 -9.27 -32.71
C ASP A 471 -20.09 -10.57 -33.27
N ASP A 472 -21.35 -10.55 -33.70
CA ASP A 472 -22.04 -11.70 -34.27
C ASP A 472 -21.34 -12.24 -35.53
N ASN A 473 -20.50 -11.43 -36.19
CA ASN A 473 -19.70 -11.86 -37.34
C ASN A 473 -18.43 -12.65 -36.94
N SER A 474 -18.08 -12.73 -35.65
CA SER A 474 -16.92 -13.49 -35.19
C SER A 474 -17.25 -14.98 -35.03
N LEU A 475 -16.86 -15.78 -36.03
CA LEU A 475 -17.16 -17.22 -36.18
C LEU A 475 -16.78 -18.10 -34.98
N SER A 476 -15.77 -17.71 -34.19
CA SER A 476 -15.48 -18.32 -32.89
C SER A 476 -14.41 -17.54 -32.11
N ARG A 477 -14.43 -17.61 -30.78
CA ARG A 477 -13.39 -17.08 -29.89
C ARG A 477 -12.86 -18.18 -28.97
N LEU A 478 -11.57 -18.14 -28.62
CA LEU A 478 -10.99 -19.02 -27.61
C LEU A 478 -11.13 -18.38 -26.22
N ASN A 479 -11.83 -19.09 -25.32
CA ASN A 479 -11.92 -18.74 -23.91
C ASN A 479 -11.47 -19.93 -23.04
N ASP A 480 -10.48 -19.72 -22.18
CA ASP A 480 -9.88 -20.76 -21.32
C ASP A 480 -9.50 -22.05 -22.10
N GLY A 481 -9.02 -21.89 -23.34
CA GLY A 481 -8.63 -23.01 -24.21
C GLY A 481 -9.80 -23.70 -24.94
N HIS A 482 -11.04 -23.29 -24.70
CA HIS A 482 -12.22 -23.81 -25.39
C HIS A 482 -12.65 -22.88 -26.52
N GLN A 483 -12.96 -23.47 -27.68
CA GLN A 483 -13.54 -22.74 -28.80
C GLN A 483 -15.03 -22.50 -28.52
N ILE A 484 -15.43 -21.23 -28.51
CA ILE A 484 -16.80 -20.79 -28.32
C ILE A 484 -17.31 -20.27 -29.66
N SER A 485 -18.31 -20.94 -30.21
CA SER A 485 -18.81 -20.72 -31.59
C SER A 485 -19.85 -19.61 -31.73
N GLY A 486 -20.21 -18.92 -30.63
CA GLY A 486 -21.11 -17.78 -30.68
C GLY A 486 -21.51 -17.23 -29.32
N ILE A 487 -22.18 -16.06 -29.32
CA ILE A 487 -22.58 -15.34 -28.10
C ILE A 487 -23.54 -16.15 -27.23
N ALA A 488 -24.40 -17.00 -27.79
CA ALA A 488 -25.32 -17.82 -27.01
C ALA A 488 -24.59 -18.89 -26.17
N GLN A 489 -23.54 -19.51 -26.74
CA GLN A 489 -22.68 -20.45 -26.01
C GLN A 489 -21.85 -19.71 -24.95
N TYR A 490 -21.31 -18.54 -25.29
CA TYR A 490 -20.59 -17.69 -24.34
C TYR A 490 -21.47 -17.25 -23.16
N SER A 491 -22.70 -16.81 -23.45
CA SER A 491 -23.69 -16.39 -22.45
C SER A 491 -24.06 -17.55 -21.53
N SER A 492 -24.24 -18.75 -22.08
CA SER A 492 -24.54 -19.95 -21.29
C SER A 492 -23.39 -20.30 -20.32
N MET A 493 -22.15 -20.20 -20.79
CA MET A 493 -20.94 -20.38 -19.97
C MET A 493 -20.86 -19.32 -18.85
N LEU A 494 -21.12 -18.05 -19.16
CA LEU A 494 -21.10 -16.98 -18.16
C LEU A 494 -22.20 -17.12 -17.11
N ILE A 495 -23.41 -17.55 -17.50
CA ILE A 495 -24.49 -17.83 -16.54
C ILE A 495 -24.12 -18.98 -15.61
N ALA A 496 -23.52 -20.05 -16.12
CA ALA A 496 -23.03 -21.15 -15.28
C ALA A 496 -21.96 -20.68 -14.26
N ARG A 497 -21.23 -19.61 -14.60
CA ARG A 497 -20.20 -18.99 -13.76
C ARG A 497 -20.73 -17.91 -12.82
N LEU A 498 -21.95 -17.39 -13.01
CA LEU A 498 -22.52 -16.34 -12.13
C LEU A 498 -22.40 -16.63 -10.62
N PRO A 499 -22.62 -17.88 -10.12
CA PRO A 499 -22.47 -18.18 -8.70
C PRO A 499 -21.05 -17.99 -8.15
N SER A 500 -20.02 -18.01 -9.00
CA SER A 500 -18.63 -17.81 -8.60
C SER A 500 -18.10 -16.39 -8.85
N ILE A 501 -18.91 -15.50 -9.44
CA ILE A 501 -18.54 -14.09 -9.63
C ILE A 501 -18.68 -13.35 -8.31
N VAL A 502 -17.55 -12.85 -7.80
CA VAL A 502 -17.47 -12.20 -6.49
C VAL A 502 -18.27 -10.90 -6.47
N SER A 503 -18.26 -10.11 -7.56
CA SER A 503 -18.94 -8.82 -7.63
C SER A 503 -20.42 -8.94 -8.05
N PRO A 504 -21.36 -8.55 -7.18
CA PRO A 504 -22.79 -8.42 -7.46
C PRO A 504 -23.12 -7.53 -8.66
N GLN A 505 -22.39 -6.44 -8.84
CA GLN A 505 -22.62 -5.51 -9.95
C GLN A 505 -22.21 -6.16 -11.28
N ILE A 506 -21.02 -6.80 -11.33
CA ILE A 506 -20.57 -7.54 -12.52
C ILE A 506 -21.53 -8.70 -12.81
N ALA A 507 -21.91 -9.47 -11.80
CA ALA A 507 -22.88 -10.56 -11.94
C ALA A 507 -24.24 -10.06 -12.48
N SER A 508 -24.71 -8.89 -12.00
CA SER A 508 -25.96 -8.28 -12.48
C SER A 508 -25.87 -7.79 -13.92
N LEU A 509 -24.72 -7.22 -14.31
CA LEU A 509 -24.45 -6.80 -15.68
C LEU A 509 -24.37 -7.99 -16.64
N ILE A 510 -23.68 -9.06 -16.26
CA ILE A 510 -23.64 -10.30 -17.04
C ILE A 510 -25.05 -10.90 -17.15
N ALA A 511 -25.79 -10.98 -16.05
CA ALA A 511 -27.19 -11.43 -16.05
C ALA A 511 -28.06 -10.60 -17.02
N TYR A 512 -27.90 -9.27 -17.01
CA TYR A 512 -28.62 -8.36 -17.89
C TYR A 512 -28.27 -8.59 -19.37
N HIS A 513 -26.99 -8.66 -19.69
CA HIS A 513 -26.53 -8.83 -21.08
C HIS A 513 -26.78 -10.24 -21.62
N CYS A 514 -26.74 -11.28 -20.77
CA CYS A 514 -27.01 -12.65 -21.20
C CYS A 514 -28.51 -12.93 -21.38
N ALA A 515 -29.40 -12.15 -20.75
CA ALA A 515 -30.84 -12.39 -20.72
C ALA A 515 -31.50 -12.60 -22.11
N PRO A 516 -31.18 -11.82 -23.17
CA PRO A 516 -31.78 -11.98 -24.49
C PRO A 516 -31.43 -13.30 -25.20
N TYR A 517 -30.34 -13.96 -24.81
CA TYR A 517 -29.80 -15.13 -25.53
C TYR A 517 -30.37 -16.48 -25.05
N PHE A 518 -31.28 -16.46 -24.09
CA PHE A 518 -31.93 -17.69 -23.60
C PHE A 518 -33.31 -17.88 -24.21
N SER A 519 -33.55 -19.09 -24.73
CA SER A 519 -34.84 -19.48 -25.32
C SER A 519 -35.97 -19.60 -24.29
N SER A 520 -35.65 -19.75 -22.99
CA SER A 520 -36.64 -19.92 -21.93
C SER A 520 -36.88 -18.62 -21.16
N LEU A 521 -38.06 -18.03 -21.36
CA LEU A 521 -38.52 -16.86 -20.61
C LEU A 521 -38.55 -17.10 -19.09
N GLU A 522 -38.73 -18.34 -18.63
CA GLU A 522 -38.63 -18.73 -17.21
C GLU A 522 -37.21 -18.57 -16.66
N LYS A 523 -36.20 -19.06 -17.39
CA LYS A 523 -34.81 -18.92 -17.00
C LYS A 523 -34.39 -17.45 -16.99
N THR A 524 -34.74 -16.70 -18.04
CA THR A 524 -34.43 -15.27 -18.14
C THR A 524 -35.05 -14.47 -17.00
N LEU A 525 -36.32 -14.71 -16.67
CA LEU A 525 -36.98 -14.03 -15.55
C LEU A 525 -36.34 -14.41 -14.20
N GLY A 526 -35.96 -15.68 -14.01
CA GLY A 526 -35.27 -16.13 -12.80
C GLY A 526 -33.93 -15.41 -12.58
N ILE A 527 -33.15 -15.26 -13.66
CA ILE A 527 -31.87 -14.53 -13.67
C ILE A 527 -32.11 -13.05 -13.34
N ALA A 528 -33.07 -12.40 -14.02
CA ALA A 528 -33.37 -10.99 -13.81
C ALA A 528 -33.86 -10.71 -12.37
N LYS A 529 -34.73 -11.55 -11.82
CA LYS A 529 -35.19 -11.47 -10.42
C LYS A 529 -34.04 -11.63 -9.43
N THR A 530 -33.13 -12.56 -9.69
CA THR A 530 -31.94 -12.77 -8.86
C THR A 530 -31.06 -11.52 -8.85
N GLY A 531 -30.75 -10.96 -10.02
CA GLY A 531 -29.99 -9.70 -10.10
C GLY A 531 -30.72 -8.52 -9.44
N PHE A 532 -32.06 -8.44 -9.54
CA PHE A 532 -32.82 -7.41 -8.82
C PHE A 532 -32.73 -7.56 -7.29
N VAL A 533 -32.83 -8.78 -6.76
CA VAL A 533 -32.66 -9.04 -5.32
C VAL A 533 -31.26 -8.61 -4.89
N VAL A 534 -30.24 -9.01 -5.64
CA VAL A 534 -28.84 -8.68 -5.38
C VAL A 534 -28.58 -7.17 -5.37
N THR A 535 -29.12 -6.43 -6.35
CA THR A 535 -28.95 -4.97 -6.46
C THR A 535 -29.78 -4.18 -5.45
N SER A 536 -30.96 -4.69 -5.07
CA SER A 536 -31.77 -4.13 -3.98
C SER A 536 -31.04 -4.18 -2.65
N LYS A 537 -30.28 -5.27 -2.41
CA LYS A 537 -29.44 -5.43 -1.21
C LYS A 537 -28.24 -4.47 -1.17
N LEU A 538 -27.77 -3.98 -2.32
CA LEU A 538 -26.77 -2.92 -2.40
C LEU A 538 -27.36 -1.53 -2.14
N ASN A 539 -28.69 -1.39 -2.26
CA ASN A 539 -29.39 -0.12 -2.22
C ASN A 539 -28.81 0.91 -3.21
N SER A 540 -28.52 0.45 -4.44
CA SER A 540 -28.03 1.29 -5.54
C SER A 540 -29.17 1.58 -6.51
N PRO A 541 -29.66 2.84 -6.60
CA PRO A 541 -30.81 3.18 -7.45
C PRO A 541 -30.60 2.84 -8.93
N LEU A 542 -29.38 3.02 -9.44
CA LEU A 542 -29.03 2.69 -10.83
C LEU A 542 -29.24 1.19 -11.12
N TRP A 543 -28.62 0.34 -10.30
CA TRP A 543 -28.63 -1.10 -10.52
C TRP A 543 -30.02 -1.70 -10.25
N MET A 544 -30.71 -1.18 -9.24
CA MET A 544 -32.10 -1.57 -8.96
C MET A 544 -33.03 -1.20 -10.12
N TYR A 545 -32.91 0.01 -10.67
CA TYR A 545 -33.70 0.44 -11.81
C TYR A 545 -33.46 -0.45 -13.03
N MET A 546 -32.19 -0.69 -13.38
CA MET A 546 -31.80 -1.52 -14.53
C MET A 546 -32.38 -2.94 -14.43
N MET A 547 -32.16 -3.61 -13.29
CA MET A 547 -32.62 -4.99 -13.11
C MET A 547 -34.14 -5.08 -12.97
N TYR A 548 -34.78 -4.12 -12.29
CA TYR A 548 -36.24 -4.11 -12.16
C TYR A 548 -36.93 -3.86 -13.50
N LYS A 549 -36.37 -2.97 -14.33
CA LYS A 549 -36.87 -2.74 -15.68
C LYS A 549 -36.81 -4.00 -16.52
N LEU A 550 -35.69 -4.74 -16.49
CA LEU A 550 -35.59 -6.04 -17.16
C LEU A 550 -36.64 -7.03 -16.65
N VAL A 551 -36.84 -7.13 -15.33
CA VAL A 551 -37.90 -7.99 -14.74
C VAL A 551 -39.28 -7.59 -15.25
N ALA A 552 -39.57 -6.29 -15.29
CA ALA A 552 -40.84 -5.76 -15.78
C ALA A 552 -41.06 -6.09 -17.25
N ASP A 553 -40.09 -5.83 -18.11
CA ASP A 553 -40.17 -6.11 -19.55
C ASP A 553 -40.44 -7.60 -19.81
N LEU A 554 -39.78 -8.49 -19.07
CA LEU A 554 -40.00 -9.94 -19.15
C LEU A 554 -41.36 -10.39 -18.57
N GLN A 555 -41.89 -9.69 -17.56
CA GLN A 555 -43.24 -9.96 -17.05
C GLN A 555 -44.32 -9.48 -18.03
N ALA A 556 -44.10 -8.36 -18.73
CA ALA A 556 -44.97 -7.88 -19.79
C ALA A 556 -45.11 -8.91 -20.91
N GLN A 557 -44.00 -9.53 -21.30
CA GLN A 557 -43.98 -10.61 -22.29
C GLN A 557 -44.80 -11.84 -21.87
N ARG A 558 -45.05 -12.04 -20.57
CA ARG A 558 -45.98 -13.08 -20.06
C ARG A 558 -47.44 -12.65 -20.01
N GLY A 559 -47.75 -11.38 -20.31
CA GLY A 559 -49.07 -10.81 -20.09
C GLY A 559 -49.37 -10.44 -18.63
N ASN A 560 -48.36 -10.45 -17.74
CA ASN A 560 -48.55 -10.03 -16.35
C ASN A 560 -48.54 -8.50 -16.25
N LYS A 561 -49.45 -7.93 -15.45
CA LYS A 561 -49.47 -6.49 -15.16
C LYS A 561 -48.23 -6.08 -14.37
N ILE A 562 -47.55 -5.04 -14.85
CA ILE A 562 -46.35 -4.48 -14.23
C ILE A 562 -46.75 -3.37 -13.24
N PRO A 563 -46.12 -3.28 -12.06
CA PRO A 563 -46.26 -2.11 -11.19
C PRO A 563 -45.49 -0.90 -11.76
N GLU A 564 -46.10 -0.16 -12.70
CA GLU A 564 -45.51 1.06 -13.29
C GLU A 564 -45.04 2.08 -12.24
N ALA A 565 -45.79 2.20 -11.14
CA ALA A 565 -45.45 3.05 -9.99
C ALA A 565 -44.05 2.74 -9.42
N LYS A 566 -43.63 1.46 -9.42
CA LYS A 566 -42.31 1.07 -8.90
C LYS A 566 -41.19 1.43 -9.87
N ILE A 567 -41.42 1.29 -11.17
CA ILE A 567 -40.47 1.74 -12.21
C ILE A 567 -40.26 3.24 -12.10
N GLN A 568 -41.35 4.01 -12.01
CA GLN A 568 -41.28 5.46 -11.88
C GLN A 568 -40.56 5.88 -10.60
N GLN A 569 -40.87 5.26 -9.45
CA GLN A 569 -40.16 5.51 -8.20
C GLN A 569 -38.65 5.32 -8.33
N LEU A 570 -38.19 4.21 -8.92
CA LEU A 570 -36.77 3.92 -9.10
C LEU A 570 -36.12 4.88 -10.09
N LYS A 571 -36.84 5.25 -11.16
CA LYS A 571 -36.41 6.25 -12.14
C LYS A 571 -36.21 7.61 -11.48
N ASP A 572 -37.14 8.06 -10.64
CA ASP A 572 -37.06 9.34 -9.92
C ASP A 572 -35.92 9.35 -8.90
N MET A 573 -35.67 8.21 -8.23
CA MET A 573 -34.49 8.05 -7.36
C MET A 573 -33.18 8.19 -8.15
N LEU A 574 -33.09 7.54 -9.32
CA LEU A 574 -31.92 7.63 -10.19
C LEU A 574 -31.70 9.06 -10.71
N HIS A 575 -32.75 9.72 -11.22
CA HIS A 575 -32.66 11.09 -11.73
C HIS A 575 -32.20 12.05 -10.64
N ARG A 576 -32.79 11.97 -9.44
CA ARG A 576 -32.35 12.80 -8.30
C ARG A 576 -30.86 12.60 -7.97
N ASN A 577 -30.38 11.36 -7.97
CA ASN A 577 -28.97 11.08 -7.69
C ASN A 577 -28.03 11.64 -8.77
N ILE A 578 -28.39 11.52 -10.05
CA ILE A 578 -27.60 12.07 -11.16
C ILE A 578 -27.63 13.60 -11.15
N SER A 579 -28.80 14.22 -11.01
CA SER A 579 -28.95 15.67 -10.95
C SER A 579 -28.16 16.29 -9.81
N ASN A 580 -28.24 15.70 -8.60
CA ASN A 580 -27.43 16.15 -7.46
C ASN A 580 -25.92 15.99 -7.73
N GLY A 581 -25.52 14.94 -8.45
CA GLY A 581 -24.13 14.73 -8.85
C GLY A 581 -23.64 15.78 -9.85
N LEU A 582 -24.45 16.08 -10.88
CA LEU A 582 -24.17 17.11 -11.89
C LEU A 582 -24.08 18.49 -11.26
N GLU A 583 -25.04 18.86 -10.40
CA GLU A 583 -25.05 20.16 -9.73
C GLU A 583 -23.77 20.35 -8.89
N GLN A 584 -23.33 19.33 -8.16
CA GLN A 584 -22.08 19.38 -7.41
C GLN A 584 -20.86 19.44 -8.33
N TYR A 585 -20.87 18.71 -9.45
CA TYR A 585 -19.79 18.76 -10.43
C TYR A 585 -19.65 20.16 -11.04
N ASP A 586 -20.75 20.78 -11.49
CA ASP A 586 -20.72 22.06 -12.20
C ASP A 586 -20.48 23.25 -11.24
N ASN A 587 -21.07 23.24 -10.04
CA ASN A 587 -20.85 24.27 -9.01
C ASN A 587 -19.41 24.35 -8.50
N ILE A 588 -18.64 23.29 -8.72
CA ILE A 588 -17.29 23.17 -8.18
C ILE A 588 -16.24 23.20 -9.30
N GLY A 589 -16.56 22.68 -10.49
CA GLY A 589 -15.75 22.90 -11.69
C GLY A 589 -15.52 24.39 -11.98
N SER A 590 -16.52 25.23 -11.72
CA SER A 590 -16.44 26.70 -11.82
C SER A 590 -15.58 27.38 -10.73
N LYS A 591 -15.27 26.70 -9.63
CA LYS A 591 -14.40 27.23 -8.55
C LYS A 591 -12.95 26.77 -8.66
N LEU A 592 -12.66 25.84 -9.57
CA LEU A 592 -11.35 25.21 -9.76
C LEU A 592 -10.65 25.67 -11.04
N GLN A 593 -11.38 26.30 -11.95
CA GLN A 593 -10.85 27.15 -13.02
C GLN A 593 -10.63 28.56 -12.47
#